data_AF-A0A2T0GRA8-F1
#
_entry.id   AF-A0A2T0GRA8-F1
#
_cell.length_a   1.000
_cell.length_b   1.000
_cell.length_c   1.000
_cell.angle_alpha   90.00
_cell.angle_beta   90.00
_cell.angle_gamma   90.00
#
_symmetry.space_group_name_H-M   'P 1'
#
loop_
_entity.id
_entity.type
_entity.pdbx_description
1 polymer ?
#
loop_
_entity_poly.entity_id
_entity_poly.type
_entity_poly.pdbx_seq_one_letter_code
_entity_poly.pdbx_strand_id
1 'polypeptide(L)'
;MRTALSALVTDYGGVLDDHGTEQPGARAPLLVRLGELRERGVATALLSNGNSVPPEVADAGVLDVMVLSAEVGTSKPDPAIYHLTAEFLGVSPRNCVFVDDVARNVSAAVRTGMVGVLHRDVASTLDELAVLFE
;
A
#
# COMPACT_ATOMS: atom_id res chain seq x y z
N MET A 1 -17.03 12.74 -14.66
CA MET A 1 -16.56 12.52 -13.28
C MET A 1 -15.12 12.06 -13.35
N ARG A 2 -14.14 12.86 -12.92
CA ARG A 2 -12.81 12.32 -12.58
C ARG A 2 -13.03 11.49 -11.32
N THR A 3 -12.85 10.18 -11.39
CA THR A 3 -12.78 9.36 -10.18
C THR A 3 -11.49 9.75 -9.47
N ALA A 4 -11.59 10.43 -8.33
CA ALA A 4 -10.42 10.76 -7.52
C ALA A 4 -9.90 9.48 -6.86
N LEU A 5 -8.58 9.28 -6.89
CA LEU A 5 -7.94 8.24 -6.09
C LEU A 5 -8.23 8.53 -4.61
N SER A 6 -8.65 7.51 -3.88
CA SER A 6 -9.14 7.66 -2.50
C SER A 6 -8.56 6.61 -1.56
N ALA A 7 -7.68 5.74 -2.03
CA ALA A 7 -7.00 4.76 -1.19
C ALA A 7 -5.57 4.49 -1.65
N LEU A 8 -4.67 4.30 -0.68
CA LEU A 8 -3.31 3.82 -0.87
C LEU A 8 -3.14 2.47 -0.16
N VAL A 9 -2.76 1.46 -0.94
CA VAL A 9 -2.48 0.10 -0.48
C VAL A 9 -1.00 -0.18 -0.70
N THR A 10 -0.27 -0.66 0.30
CA THR A 10 1.17 -0.94 0.18
C THR A 10 1.49 -2.37 0.58
N ASP A 11 2.52 -2.96 -0.04
CA ASP A 11 3.22 -4.09 0.57
C ASP A 11 3.92 -3.66 1.87
N TYR A 12 4.35 -4.64 2.66
CA TYR A 12 5.27 -4.45 3.76
C TYR A 12 6.73 -4.64 3.32
N GLY A 13 7.10 -5.87 2.95
CA GLY A 13 8.49 -6.23 2.69
C GLY A 13 8.99 -5.62 1.38
N GLY A 14 10.19 -5.02 1.43
CA GLY A 14 10.75 -4.26 0.33
C GLY A 14 10.06 -2.92 0.07
N VAL A 15 9.10 -2.48 0.90
CA VAL A 15 8.34 -1.23 0.69
C VAL A 15 8.24 -0.42 1.97
N LEU A 16 7.51 -0.90 2.99
CA LEU A 16 7.38 -0.18 4.26
C LEU A 16 8.55 -0.42 5.21
N ASP A 17 9.36 -1.46 4.98
CA ASP A 17 10.65 -1.67 5.63
C ASP A 17 11.83 -1.07 4.85
N ASP A 18 11.57 -0.38 3.72
CA ASP A 18 12.58 0.44 3.04
C ASP A 18 12.71 1.81 3.73
N HIS A 19 13.84 2.00 4.40
CA HIS A 19 14.20 3.27 5.04
C HIS A 19 14.93 4.22 4.10
N GLY A 20 15.25 3.82 2.86
CA GLY A 20 16.04 4.61 1.92
C GLY A 20 17.37 5.08 2.53
N THR A 21 17.57 6.40 2.59
CA THR A 21 18.77 7.03 3.18
C THR A 21 18.58 7.47 4.62
N GLU A 22 17.46 7.13 5.26
CA GLU A 22 17.14 7.55 6.62
C GLU A 22 18.09 6.94 7.67
N GLN A 23 18.21 7.62 8.81
CA GLN A 23 19.03 7.11 9.91
C GLN A 23 18.38 5.91 10.60
N PRO A 24 19.19 4.99 11.18
CA PRO A 24 18.66 3.89 11.98
C PRO A 24 17.72 4.38 13.09
N GLY A 25 16.52 3.80 13.16
CA GLY A 25 15.49 4.17 14.14
C GLY A 25 14.56 5.30 13.70
N ALA A 26 14.79 5.94 12.55
CA ALA A 26 13.80 6.81 11.93
C ALA A 26 12.62 5.99 11.38
N ARG A 27 11.43 6.59 11.41
CA ARG A 27 10.23 5.98 10.80
C ARG A 27 10.41 5.90 9.28
N ALA A 28 10.05 4.76 8.68
CA ALA A 28 10.17 4.57 7.24
C ALA A 28 9.42 5.67 6.46
N PRO A 29 10.00 6.29 5.42
CA PRO A 29 9.39 7.41 4.70
C PRO A 29 8.00 7.11 4.11
N LEU A 30 7.78 5.90 3.58
CA LEU A 30 6.46 5.53 3.05
C LEU A 30 5.41 5.33 4.16
N LEU A 31 5.83 4.94 5.37
CA LEU A 31 4.95 4.89 6.54
C LEU A 31 4.57 6.31 7.03
N VAL A 32 5.46 7.28 6.88
CA VAL A 32 5.15 8.71 7.12
C VAL A 32 4.14 9.19 6.08
N ARG A 33 4.38 8.89 4.79
CA ARG A 33 3.49 9.30 3.70
C ARG A 33 2.07 8.73 3.82
N LEU A 34 1.93 7.48 4.28
CA LEU A 34 0.62 6.91 4.62
C LEU A 34 -0.12 7.78 5.65
N GLY A 35 0.56 8.22 6.71
CA GLY A 35 -0.01 9.11 7.72
C GLY A 35 -0.48 10.43 7.15
N GLU A 36 0.33 11.10 6.33
CA GLU A 36 -0.02 12.37 5.70
C GLU A 36 -1.25 12.26 4.79
N LEU A 37 -1.31 11.20 3.97
CA LEU A 37 -2.44 10.95 3.08
C LEU A 37 -3.70 10.61 3.88
N ARG A 38 -3.55 9.86 4.97
CA ARG A 38 -4.64 9.53 5.89
C ARG A 38 -5.25 10.77 6.54
N GLU A 39 -4.44 11.71 6.99
CA GLU A 39 -4.90 13.00 7.52
C GLU A 39 -5.70 13.82 6.49
N ARG A 40 -5.44 13.58 5.20
CA ARG A 40 -6.16 14.19 4.08
C ARG A 40 -7.42 13.40 3.65
N GLY A 41 -7.76 12.32 4.36
CA GLY A 41 -8.95 11.51 4.10
C GLY A 41 -8.75 10.42 3.04
N VAL A 42 -7.51 10.07 2.68
CA VAL A 42 -7.20 8.90 1.85
C VAL A 42 -7.21 7.67 2.74
N ALA A 43 -7.95 6.63 2.34
CA ALA A 43 -7.98 5.37 3.07
C ALA A 43 -6.64 4.62 2.89
N THR A 44 -6.15 3.97 3.93
CA THR A 44 -4.81 3.40 3.96
C THR A 44 -4.84 1.91 4.29
N ALA A 45 -4.12 1.08 3.53
CA ALA A 45 -4.02 -0.34 3.83
C ALA A 45 -2.61 -0.92 3.62
N LEU A 46 -2.33 -1.95 4.41
CA LEU A 46 -1.22 -2.87 4.20
C LEU A 46 -1.73 -4.17 3.62
N LEU A 47 -1.09 -4.65 2.56
CA LEU A 47 -1.39 -5.92 1.90
C LEU A 47 -0.10 -6.74 1.74
N SER A 48 0.10 -7.72 2.61
CA SER A 48 1.33 -8.51 2.69
C SER A 48 1.10 -10.01 2.50
N ASN A 49 2.03 -10.66 1.79
CA ASN A 49 2.09 -12.13 1.70
C ASN A 49 2.76 -12.78 2.94
N GLY A 50 3.16 -11.97 3.93
CA GLY A 50 3.73 -12.43 5.18
C GLY A 50 2.67 -12.91 6.18
N ASN A 51 3.15 -13.52 7.26
CA ASN A 51 2.29 -14.00 8.36
C ASN A 51 2.08 -12.95 9.46
N SER A 52 2.95 -11.95 9.52
CA SER A 52 2.89 -10.85 10.49
C SER A 52 3.67 -9.66 9.96
N VAL A 53 3.42 -8.50 10.55
CA VAL A 53 4.25 -7.30 10.42
C VAL A 53 4.76 -6.90 11.80
N PRO A 54 5.86 -6.13 11.90
CA PRO A 54 6.35 -5.68 13.19
C PRO A 54 5.35 -4.77 13.92
N PRO A 55 5.35 -4.76 15.27
CA PRO A 55 4.48 -3.90 16.07
C PRO A 55 4.60 -2.42 15.70
N GLU A 56 5.79 -1.93 15.35
CA GLU A 56 6.00 -0.55 14.94
C GLU A 56 5.22 -0.15 13.67
N VAL A 57 4.83 -1.10 12.84
CA VAL A 57 3.97 -0.90 11.66
C VAL A 57 2.50 -1.14 12.00
N ALA A 58 2.21 -2.22 12.73
CA ALA A 58 0.83 -2.56 13.12
C ALA A 58 0.20 -1.49 14.02
N ASP A 59 0.96 -0.99 14.99
CA ASP A 59 0.52 -0.02 15.99
C ASP A 59 0.80 1.43 15.56
N ALA A 60 1.24 1.62 14.30
CA ALA A 60 1.70 2.90 13.77
C ALA A 60 0.59 3.96 13.67
N GLY A 61 -0.68 3.54 13.76
CA GLY A 61 -1.87 4.41 13.72
C GLY A 61 -2.18 5.01 12.34
N VAL A 62 -1.57 4.50 11.27
CA VAL A 62 -1.66 5.04 9.90
C VAL A 62 -2.23 4.07 8.88
N LEU A 63 -2.77 2.93 9.33
CA LEU A 63 -3.39 1.91 8.50
C LEU A 63 -4.84 1.74 8.95
N ASP A 64 -5.80 1.90 8.05
CA ASP A 64 -7.21 1.64 8.31
C ASP A 64 -7.53 0.14 8.17
N VAL A 65 -6.80 -0.55 7.29
CA VAL A 65 -6.95 -1.99 7.00
C VAL A 65 -5.58 -2.66 6.92
N MET A 66 -5.48 -3.87 7.47
CA MET A 66 -4.32 -4.73 7.30
C MET A 66 -4.78 -6.10 6.79
N VAL A 67 -4.24 -6.53 5.65
CA VAL A 67 -4.53 -7.82 5.03
C VAL A 67 -3.24 -8.63 4.98
N LEU A 68 -3.21 -9.71 5.76
CA LEU A 68 -2.13 -10.70 5.76
C LEU A 68 -2.63 -11.96 5.05
N SER A 69 -1.91 -12.43 4.03
CA SER A 69 -2.36 -13.58 3.22
C SER A 69 -2.64 -14.83 4.04
N ALA A 70 -1.89 -15.03 5.13
CA ALA A 70 -2.06 -16.16 6.05
C ALA A 70 -3.43 -16.16 6.75
N GLU A 71 -4.02 -14.99 6.98
CA GLU A 71 -5.29 -14.82 7.68
C GLU A 71 -6.49 -14.98 6.74
N VAL A 72 -6.33 -14.56 5.47
CA VAL A 72 -7.43 -14.52 4.49
C VAL A 72 -7.43 -15.68 3.50
N GLY A 73 -6.39 -16.53 3.48
CA GLY A 73 -6.35 -17.75 2.67
C GLY A 73 -6.15 -17.54 1.16
N THR A 74 -5.80 -16.33 0.74
CA THR A 74 -5.37 -15.98 -0.62
C THR A 74 -4.11 -15.11 -0.51
N SER A 75 -3.35 -14.96 -1.59
CA SER A 75 -2.07 -14.21 -1.58
C SER A 75 -1.86 -13.49 -2.90
N LYS A 76 -1.09 -12.41 -2.90
CA LYS A 76 -0.62 -11.77 -4.14
C LYS A 76 0.15 -12.82 -4.95
N PRO A 77 -0.08 -12.95 -6.27
CA PRO A 77 -0.83 -12.03 -7.13
C PRO A 77 -2.21 -12.56 -7.55
N ASP A 78 -2.89 -13.35 -6.72
CA ASP A 78 -4.27 -13.74 -6.95
C ASP A 78 -5.18 -12.49 -6.96
N PRO A 79 -5.98 -12.24 -8.01
CA PRO A 79 -6.93 -11.12 -8.06
C PRO A 79 -7.83 -10.99 -6.83
N ALA A 80 -8.18 -12.11 -6.18
CA ALA A 80 -9.08 -12.14 -5.04
C ALA A 80 -8.59 -11.28 -3.87
N ILE A 81 -7.27 -11.25 -3.60
CA ILE A 81 -6.74 -10.50 -2.44
C ILE A 81 -6.83 -8.99 -2.63
N TYR A 82 -6.68 -8.50 -3.87
CA TYR A 82 -6.81 -7.08 -4.18
C TYR A 82 -8.25 -6.62 -4.06
N HIS A 83 -9.20 -7.42 -4.55
CA HIS A 83 -10.63 -7.15 -4.40
C HIS A 83 -11.06 -7.14 -2.93
N LEU A 84 -10.61 -8.14 -2.16
CA LEU A 84 -10.86 -8.23 -0.72
C LEU A 84 -10.31 -7.00 0.03
N THR A 85 -9.09 -6.57 -0.30
CA THR A 85 -8.48 -5.39 0.32
C THR A 85 -9.29 -4.12 0.04
N ALA A 86 -9.73 -3.91 -1.21
CA ALA A 86 -10.58 -2.79 -1.57
C ALA A 86 -11.96 -2.85 -0.90
N GLU A 87 -12.53 -4.06 -0.74
CA GLU A 87 -13.78 -4.30 -0.02
C GLU A 87 -13.67 -3.91 1.46
N PHE A 88 -12.61 -4.34 2.15
CA PHE A 88 -12.36 -3.96 3.55
C PHE A 88 -12.18 -2.45 3.72
N LEU A 89 -11.56 -1.79 2.73
CA LEU A 89 -11.45 -0.33 2.70
C LEU A 89 -12.77 0.38 2.34
N GLY A 90 -13.80 -0.34 1.88
CA GLY A 90 -15.06 0.24 1.43
C GLY A 90 -14.95 1.08 0.16
N VAL A 91 -13.95 0.83 -0.69
CA VAL A 91 -13.69 1.60 -1.93
C VAL A 91 -13.71 0.72 -3.17
N SER A 92 -13.88 1.32 -4.34
CA SER A 92 -13.73 0.61 -5.61
C SER A 92 -12.23 0.39 -5.90
N PRO A 93 -11.82 -0.78 -6.46
CA PRO A 93 -10.43 -1.00 -6.88
C PRO A 93 -9.86 0.11 -7.77
N ARG A 94 -10.70 0.72 -8.62
CA ARG A 94 -10.31 1.85 -9.51
C ARG A 94 -9.91 3.14 -8.77
N ASN A 95 -10.19 3.22 -7.48
CA ASN A 95 -9.81 4.34 -6.63
C ASN A 95 -8.57 4.04 -5.78
N CYS A 96 -8.00 2.83 -5.89
CA CYS A 96 -6.84 2.41 -5.13
C CYS A 96 -5.56 2.60 -5.95
N VAL A 97 -4.51 3.07 -5.27
CA VAL A 97 -3.12 2.91 -5.70
C VAL A 97 -2.54 1.73 -4.92
N PHE A 98 -1.84 0.82 -5.61
CA PHE A 98 -1.13 -0.30 -5.00
C PHE A 98 0.38 -0.18 -5.25
N VAL A 99 1.17 -0.17 -4.17
CA VAL A 99 2.64 -0.09 -4.18
C VAL A 99 3.23 -1.43 -3.75
N ASP A 100 4.09 -2.02 -4.58
CA ASP A 100 4.77 -3.30 -4.32
C ASP A 100 6.09 -3.33 -5.11
N ASP A 101 7.12 -3.99 -4.58
CA ASP A 101 8.45 -4.11 -5.21
C ASP A 101 8.50 -5.24 -6.26
N VAL A 102 7.52 -6.15 -6.24
CA VAL A 102 7.40 -7.28 -7.17
C VAL A 102 6.50 -6.90 -8.35
N ALA A 103 7.09 -6.70 -9.52
CA ALA A 103 6.38 -6.33 -10.76
C ALA A 103 5.19 -7.24 -11.12
N ARG A 104 5.25 -8.54 -10.78
CA ARG A 104 4.13 -9.49 -10.98
C ARG A 104 2.91 -9.15 -10.12
N ASN A 105 3.13 -8.68 -8.89
CA ASN A 105 2.08 -8.26 -7.97
C ASN A 105 1.44 -6.95 -8.45
N VAL A 106 2.27 -5.96 -8.79
CA VAL A 106 1.81 -4.68 -9.37
C VAL A 106 0.96 -4.94 -10.62
N SER A 107 1.46 -5.77 -11.54
CA SER A 107 0.73 -6.12 -12.77
C SER A 107 -0.62 -6.80 -12.49
N ALA A 108 -0.74 -7.56 -11.39
CA ALA A 108 -1.98 -8.20 -11.01
C ALA A 108 -2.98 -7.22 -10.41
N ALA A 109 -2.53 -6.30 -9.55
CA ALA A 109 -3.36 -5.21 -9.04
C ALA A 109 -3.92 -4.35 -10.19
N VAL A 110 -3.11 -4.05 -11.21
CA VAL A 110 -3.58 -3.31 -12.39
C VAL A 110 -4.70 -4.05 -13.12
N ARG A 111 -4.61 -5.39 -13.22
CA ARG A 111 -5.68 -6.20 -13.84
C ARG A 111 -7.00 -6.20 -13.05
N THR A 112 -6.98 -5.87 -11.76
CA THR A 112 -8.20 -5.72 -10.94
C THR A 112 -8.80 -4.31 -11.02
N GLY A 113 -8.11 -3.39 -11.72
CA GLY A 113 -8.53 -2.01 -11.93
C GLY A 113 -7.80 -0.99 -11.06
N MET A 114 -6.88 -1.42 -10.18
CA MET A 114 -6.07 -0.49 -9.37
C MET A 114 -5.04 0.25 -10.22
N VAL A 115 -4.57 1.39 -9.73
CA VAL A 115 -3.34 2.01 -10.22
C VAL A 115 -2.17 1.28 -9.57
N GLY A 116 -1.21 0.80 -10.35
CA GLY A 116 -0.03 0.10 -9.85
C GLY A 116 1.22 0.98 -9.87
N VAL A 117 1.94 1.01 -8.76
CA VAL A 117 3.25 1.66 -8.59
C VAL A 117 4.26 0.57 -8.27
N LEU A 118 5.31 0.48 -9.09
CA LEU A 118 6.40 -0.46 -8.85
C LEU A 118 7.45 0.22 -7.98
N HIS A 119 7.56 -0.22 -6.74
CA HIS A 119 8.56 0.29 -5.83
C HIS A 119 9.97 -0.10 -6.31
N ARG A 120 10.86 0.89 -6.40
CA ARG A 120 12.27 0.73 -6.77
C ARG A 120 13.17 1.35 -5.72
N ASP A 121 12.78 2.52 -5.28
CA ASP A 121 13.36 3.23 -4.16
C ASP A 121 12.31 4.19 -3.58
N VAL A 122 12.59 4.67 -2.36
CA VAL A 122 11.74 5.64 -1.65
C VAL A 122 11.49 6.89 -2.48
N ALA A 123 12.52 7.50 -3.08
CA ALA A 123 12.41 8.81 -3.70
C ALA A 123 11.47 8.76 -4.92
N SER A 124 11.68 7.80 -5.82
CA SER A 124 10.82 7.63 -7.00
C SER A 124 9.38 7.31 -6.61
N THR A 125 9.19 6.50 -5.56
CA THR A 125 7.84 6.14 -5.08
C THR A 125 7.12 7.34 -4.50
N LEU A 126 7.80 8.19 -3.71
CA LEU A 126 7.21 9.41 -3.17
C LEU A 126 6.84 10.41 -4.28
N ASP A 127 7.69 10.57 -5.30
CA ASP A 127 7.40 11.41 -6.47
C ASP A 127 6.15 10.92 -7.22
N GLU A 128 6.03 9.61 -7.46
CA GLU A 128 4.84 9.03 -8.09
C GLU A 128 3.57 9.22 -7.24
N LEU A 129 3.67 9.01 -5.93
CA LEU A 129 2.55 9.21 -5.01
C LEU A 129 2.13 10.69 -4.91
N ALA A 130 3.07 11.64 -5.05
CA ALA A 130 2.74 13.06 -5.14
C ALA A 130 1.91 13.34 -6.39
N VAL A 131 2.34 12.87 -7.57
CA VAL A 131 1.60 13.03 -8.84
C VAL A 131 0.19 12.42 -8.79
N LEU A 132 0.02 11.31 -8.07
CA LEU A 132 -1.27 10.60 -8.00
C LEU A 132 -2.26 11.24 -7.01
N PHE A 133 -1.78 11.84 -5.92
CA PHE A 133 -2.63 12.32 -4.83
C PHE A 133 -2.67 13.85 -4.64
N GLU A 134 -1.91 14.63 -5.40
CA GLU A 134 -1.88 16.11 -5.33
C GLU A 134 -2.54 16.76 -6.55
#